data_AF-X1R753-F1
#
_entry.id   AF-X1R753-F1
#
_cell.length_a   1.000
_cell.length_b   1.000
_cell.length_c   1.000
_cell.angle_alpha   90.00
_cell.angle_beta   90.00
_cell.angle_gamma   90.00
#
_symmetry.space_group_name_H-M   'P 1'
#
loop_
_entity.id
_entity.type
_entity.pdbx_description
1 polymer ?
#
loop_
_entity_poly.entity_id
_entity_poly.type
_entity_poly.pdbx_seq_one_letter_code
_entity_poly.pdbx_strand_id
1 'polypeptide(L)'
;EKIRNSFYHKDIVRDYLGKEINIFLQNYSESYNENLILWDGYCRICFKEGKNCTYDDGIPCRYPDKKRFSMEAVGIDVDKTVKSVDIEIEWPPVNFAYRFGLICLK
;
A
#
# COMPACT_ATOMS: atom_id res chain seq x y z
N GLU A 1 20.62 -9.50 4.97
CA GLU A 1 20.72 -8.28 5.83
C GLU A 1 20.47 -6.95 5.09
N LYS A 2 21.08 -6.70 3.92
CA LYS A 2 20.93 -5.43 3.17
C LYS A 2 19.48 -5.11 2.72
N ILE A 3 18.71 -6.11 2.26
CA ILE A 3 17.33 -5.90 1.80
C ILE A 3 16.43 -5.51 2.97
N ARG A 4 16.49 -6.27 4.08
CA ARG A 4 15.74 -5.99 5.32
C ARG A 4 15.93 -4.54 5.76
N ASN A 5 17.17 -4.07 5.88
CA ASN A 5 17.45 -2.70 6.32
C ASN A 5 17.10 -1.64 5.27
N SER A 6 17.23 -1.93 3.96
CA SER A 6 16.80 -1.01 2.89
C SER A 6 15.29 -0.84 2.82
N PHE A 7 14.52 -1.88 3.16
CA PHE A 7 13.05 -1.86 3.08
C PHE A 7 12.42 -0.95 4.13
N TYR A 8 13.01 -0.91 5.34
CA TYR A 8 12.58 -0.01 6.40
C TYR A 8 12.99 1.45 6.18
N HIS A 9 14.07 1.72 5.42
CA HIS A 9 14.64 3.06 5.29
C HIS A 9 14.31 3.82 4.00
N LYS A 10 13.63 3.22 3.01
CA LYS A 10 13.38 3.89 1.73
C LYS A 10 11.89 3.95 1.39
N ASP A 11 11.28 5.10 1.68
CA ASP A 11 9.97 5.52 1.17
C ASP A 11 9.83 5.35 -0.35
N ILE A 12 10.96 5.43 -1.07
CA ILE A 12 11.12 5.25 -2.51
C ILE A 12 10.39 4.01 -3.04
N VAL A 13 10.46 2.85 -2.37
CA VAL A 13 9.88 1.59 -2.90
C VAL A 13 8.36 1.67 -3.04
N ARG A 14 7.70 2.41 -2.14
CA ARG A 14 6.23 2.53 -2.12
C ARG A 14 5.70 3.55 -3.12
N ASP A 15 6.53 4.52 -3.48
CA ASP A 15 6.21 5.48 -4.54
C ASP A 15 6.24 4.82 -5.92
N TYR A 16 6.99 3.73 -6.10
CA TYR A 16 6.89 2.90 -7.30
C TYR A 16 5.55 2.19 -7.41
N LEU A 17 5.04 1.55 -6.35
CA LEU A 17 3.72 0.89 -6.39
C LEU A 17 2.61 1.87 -6.80
N GLY A 18 2.63 3.10 -6.27
CA GLY A 18 1.65 4.12 -6.66
C GLY A 18 1.75 4.52 -8.13
N LYS A 19 2.96 4.56 -8.70
CA LYS A 19 3.15 4.81 -10.14
C LYS A 19 2.62 3.64 -10.98
N GLU A 20 2.93 2.40 -10.61
CA GLU A 20 2.45 1.20 -11.31
C GLU A 20 0.92 1.12 -11.30
N ILE A 21 0.28 1.40 -10.16
CA ILE A 21 -1.19 1.44 -10.06
C ILE A 21 -1.77 2.53 -10.97
N ASN A 22 -1.17 3.72 -11.00
CA ASN A 22 -1.64 4.79 -11.89
C ASN A 22 -1.49 4.42 -13.36
N ILE A 23 -0.37 3.78 -13.75
CA ILE A 23 -0.15 3.29 -15.12
C ILE A 23 -1.21 2.23 -15.47
N PHE A 24 -1.48 1.29 -14.56
CA PHE A 24 -2.54 0.30 -14.74
C PHE A 24 -3.89 0.96 -14.96
N LEU A 25 -4.29 1.89 -14.08
CA LEU A 25 -5.59 2.58 -14.14
C LEU A 25 -5.77 3.41 -15.41
N GLN A 26 -4.69 4.00 -15.95
CA GLN A 26 -4.71 4.76 -17.20
C GLN A 26 -4.86 3.87 -18.45
N ASN A 27 -4.36 2.63 -18.38
CA ASN A 27 -4.40 1.68 -19.50
C ASN A 27 -5.51 0.64 -19.37
N TYR A 28 -6.27 0.65 -18.27
CA TYR A 28 -7.39 -0.26 -18.07
C TYR A 28 -8.50 0.05 -19.08
N SER A 29 -8.90 -0.95 -19.86
CA SER A 29 -9.74 -0.76 -21.05
C SER A 29 -11.20 -0.45 -20.73
N GLU A 30 -11.66 -0.75 -19.52
CA GLU A 30 -13.06 -0.57 -19.11
C GLU A 30 -13.23 0.74 -18.35
N SER A 31 -14.36 1.42 -18.58
CA SER A 31 -14.75 2.59 -17.79
C SER A 31 -15.30 2.15 -16.43
N TYR A 32 -14.75 2.71 -15.37
CA TYR A 32 -15.26 2.63 -14.00
C TYR A 32 -15.60 4.03 -13.50
N ASN A 33 -16.65 4.15 -12.69
CA ASN A 33 -17.06 5.43 -12.13
C ASN A 33 -16.30 5.75 -10.84
N GLU A 34 -15.89 4.70 -10.12
CA GLU A 34 -15.19 4.82 -8.85
C GLU A 34 -14.08 3.76 -8.76
N ASN A 35 -12.98 4.12 -8.09
CA ASN A 35 -11.98 3.14 -7.67
C ASN A 35 -11.63 3.35 -6.19
N LEU A 36 -11.30 2.25 -5.52
CA LEU A 36 -10.71 2.23 -4.20
C LEU A 36 -9.43 1.40 -4.26
N ILE A 37 -8.33 1.98 -3.79
CA ILE A 37 -7.03 1.29 -3.73
C ILE A 37 -6.71 0.98 -2.27
N LEU A 38 -6.49 -0.30 -1.99
CA LEU A 38 -5.99 -0.80 -0.72
C LEU A 38 -4.50 -1.12 -0.88
N TRP A 39 -3.68 -0.56 0.01
CA TRP A 39 -2.24 -0.50 -0.13
C TRP A 39 -1.52 -1.54 0.74
N ASP A 40 -0.25 -1.78 0.47
CA ASP A 40 0.63 -2.58 1.32
C ASP A 40 1.11 -1.79 2.55
N GLY A 41 0.36 -1.85 3.65
CA GLY A 41 0.69 -1.21 4.93
C GLY A 41 0.04 0.18 5.15
N TYR A 42 0.44 0.86 6.23
CA TYR A 42 -0.27 2.03 6.75
C TYR A 42 -0.09 3.34 5.94
N CYS A 43 -0.97 4.33 6.15
CA CYS A 43 -0.89 5.66 5.52
C CYS A 43 0.34 6.45 6.01
N ARG A 44 1.06 7.12 5.11
CA ARG A 44 2.29 7.89 5.46
C ARG A 44 2.28 9.37 5.10
N ILE A 45 1.13 9.93 4.74
CA ILE A 45 1.04 11.32 4.24
C ILE A 45 1.60 12.32 5.26
N CYS A 46 1.21 12.22 6.53
CA CYS A 46 1.73 13.11 7.57
C CYS A 46 3.25 12.95 7.76
N PHE A 47 3.75 11.71 7.76
CA PHE A 47 5.18 11.42 7.95
C PHE A 47 6.04 12.01 6.83
N LYS A 48 5.56 11.99 5.57
CA LYS A 48 6.24 12.64 4.44
C LYS A 48 6.36 14.16 4.60
N GLU A 49 5.50 14.77 5.41
CA GLU A 49 5.57 16.20 5.76
C GLU A 49 6.36 16.44 7.06
N GLY A 50 7.01 15.42 7.63
CA GLY A 50 7.70 15.52 8.91
C GLY A 50 6.78 15.67 10.12
N LYS A 51 5.52 15.25 10.01
CA LYS A 51 4.50 15.34 11.08
C LYS A 51 4.06 13.95 11.55
N ASN A 52 3.73 13.83 12.83
CA ASN A 52 3.11 12.62 13.39
C ASN A 52 1.68 12.41 12.86
N CYS A 53 1.17 11.18 12.90
CA CYS A 53 -0.21 10.89 12.53
C CYS A 53 -1.19 11.42 13.59
N THR A 54 -2.29 12.06 13.18
CA THR A 54 -3.32 12.54 14.14
C THR A 54 -4.18 11.44 14.73
N TYR A 55 -4.21 10.28 14.08
CA TYR A 55 -4.99 9.13 14.56
C TYR A 55 -4.53 8.71 15.96
N ASP A 56 -3.21 8.73 16.20
CA ASP A 56 -2.61 8.36 17.48
C ASP A 56 -2.97 9.34 18.60
N ASP A 57 -3.33 10.58 18.25
CA ASP A 57 -3.79 11.63 19.16
C ASP A 57 -5.32 11.63 19.35
N GLY A 58 -6.06 10.71 18.70
CA GLY A 58 -7.51 10.63 18.77
C GLY A 58 -8.26 11.77 18.06
N ILE A 59 -7.57 12.57 17.24
CA ILE A 59 -8.17 13.69 16.50
C ILE A 59 -8.39 13.34 15.02
N PRO A 60 -9.31 14.02 14.31
CA PRO A 60 -9.61 13.73 12.92
C PRO A 60 -8.37 13.75 12.00
N CYS A 61 -8.40 12.94 10.94
CA CYS A 61 -7.33 12.89 9.95
C CYS A 61 -7.14 14.27 9.29
N ARG A 62 -5.89 14.76 9.19
CA ARG A 62 -5.58 16.01 8.46
C ARG A 62 -5.91 15.94 6.97
N TYR A 63 -5.95 14.74 6.40
CA TYR A 63 -6.15 14.49 4.97
C TYR A 63 -7.21 13.40 4.74
N PRO A 64 -8.48 13.64 5.12
CA PRO A 64 -9.52 12.61 5.10
C PRO A 64 -9.76 12.05 3.69
N ASP A 65 -9.65 12.89 2.66
CA ASP A 65 -9.89 12.49 1.25
C ASP A 65 -8.68 11.85 0.58
N LYS A 66 -7.49 11.97 1.19
CA LYS A 66 -6.25 11.39 0.67
C LYS A 66 -5.77 10.19 1.48
N LYS A 67 -6.45 9.87 2.59
CA LYS A 67 -6.05 8.78 3.48
C LYS A 67 -6.00 7.48 2.70
N ARG A 68 -4.99 6.67 3.00
CA ARG A 68 -4.78 5.36 2.37
C ARG A 68 -5.04 4.27 3.40
N PHE A 69 -5.83 3.28 3.02
CA PHE A 69 -6.05 2.10 3.84
C PHE A 69 -5.11 0.99 3.40
N SER A 70 -4.58 0.24 4.37
CA SER A 70 -3.89 -1.00 4.03
C SER A 70 -4.91 -2.09 3.73
N MET A 71 -4.49 -3.15 3.04
CA MET A 71 -5.32 -4.34 2.85
C MET A 71 -5.72 -4.94 4.21
N GLU A 72 -4.76 -5.04 5.14
CA GLU A 72 -4.97 -5.57 6.49
C GLU A 72 -5.91 -4.69 7.33
N ALA A 73 -5.87 -3.36 7.15
CA ALA A 73 -6.71 -2.42 7.88
C ALA A 73 -8.21 -2.60 7.60
N VAL A 74 -8.56 -3.27 6.49
CA VAL A 74 -9.94 -3.64 6.15
C VAL A 74 -10.23 -5.13 6.33
N GLY A 75 -9.33 -5.87 6.99
CA GLY A 75 -9.50 -7.28 7.34
C GLY A 75 -9.02 -8.28 6.29
N ILE A 76 -8.28 -7.85 5.26
CA ILE A 76 -7.72 -8.77 4.26
C ILE A 76 -6.46 -9.42 4.81
N ASP A 77 -6.41 -10.74 4.73
CA ASP A 77 -5.22 -11.54 5.00
C ASP A 77 -4.34 -11.56 3.74
N VAL A 78 -3.35 -10.66 3.70
CA VAL A 78 -2.49 -10.47 2.51
C VAL A 78 -1.79 -11.77 2.12
N ASP A 79 -1.24 -12.51 3.09
CA ASP A 79 -0.51 -13.75 2.86
C ASP A 79 -1.41 -14.79 2.18
N LYS A 80 -2.64 -14.98 2.67
CA LYS A 80 -3.61 -15.88 2.02
C LYS A 80 -4.03 -15.38 0.65
N THR A 81 -4.26 -14.07 0.48
CA THR A 81 -4.68 -13.48 -0.79
C THR A 81 -3.63 -13.66 -1.89
N VAL A 82 -2.35 -13.43 -1.59
CA VAL A 82 -1.30 -13.59 -2.61
C VAL A 82 -0.99 -15.05 -2.87
N LYS A 83 -1.12 -15.92 -1.86
CA LYS A 83 -1.00 -17.37 -2.04
C LYS A 83 -2.09 -17.93 -2.95
N SER A 84 -3.30 -17.36 -2.95
CA SER A 84 -4.37 -17.83 -3.86
C SER A 84 -4.12 -17.51 -5.33
N VAL A 85 -3.11 -16.69 -5.65
CA VAL A 85 -2.64 -16.42 -7.02
C VAL A 85 -1.24 -17.00 -7.27
N ASP A 86 -0.86 -18.03 -6.51
CA ASP A 86 0.41 -18.78 -6.65
C ASP A 86 1.68 -17.94 -6.43
N ILE A 87 1.59 -16.93 -5.55
CA ILE A 87 2.74 -16.14 -5.11
C ILE A 87 3.09 -16.51 -3.67
N GLU A 88 4.28 -17.08 -3.47
CA GLU A 88 4.86 -17.28 -2.14
C GLU A 88 5.72 -16.08 -1.74
N ILE A 89 5.43 -15.52 -0.57
CA ILE A 89 6.12 -14.36 -0.02
C ILE A 89 7.10 -14.78 1.07
N GLU A 90 8.23 -14.08 1.13
CA GLU A 90 9.22 -14.29 2.18
C GLU A 90 8.92 -13.41 3.39
N TRP A 91 8.73 -14.04 4.55
CA TRP A 91 8.59 -13.35 5.83
C TRP A 91 9.57 -13.92 6.87
N PRO A 92 10.59 -13.15 7.32
CA PRO A 92 10.98 -11.84 6.82
C PRO A 92 11.61 -11.91 5.42
N PRO A 93 11.56 -10.83 4.62
CA PRO A 93 12.16 -10.81 3.29
C PRO A 93 13.69 -10.93 3.36
N VAL A 94 14.25 -11.92 2.68
CA VAL A 94 15.70 -12.18 2.62
C VAL A 94 16.25 -11.90 1.24
N ASN A 95 15.62 -12.44 0.20
CA ASN A 95 16.03 -12.37 -1.20
C ASN A 95 15.14 -11.45 -2.01
N PHE A 96 13.83 -11.53 -1.78
CA PHE A 96 12.82 -10.76 -2.52
C PHE A 96 11.95 -9.97 -1.56
N ALA A 97 11.40 -8.88 -2.07
CA ALA A 97 10.45 -8.10 -1.33
C ALA A 97 9.33 -7.66 -2.27
N TYR A 98 8.12 -8.12 -1.94
CA TYR A 98 6.94 -7.94 -2.76
C TYR A 98 6.14 -6.73 -2.25
N ARG A 99 5.44 -6.08 -3.17
CA ARG A 99 4.56 -4.93 -2.91
C ARG A 99 3.24 -5.23 -3.59
N PHE A 100 2.15 -5.15 -2.84
CA PHE A 100 0.82 -5.48 -3.33
C PHE A 100 -0.12 -4.30 -3.14
N GLY A 101 -0.99 -4.11 -4.12
CA GLY A 101 -2.13 -3.21 -4.01
C GLY A 101 -3.35 -3.92 -4.56
N LEU A 102 -4.47 -3.83 -3.84
CA LEU A 102 -5.75 -4.31 -4.32
C LEU A 102 -6.55 -3.12 -4.86
N ILE A 103 -6.92 -3.19 -6.14
CA ILE A 103 -7.70 -2.17 -6.82
C ILE A 103 -9.14 -2.68 -6.92
N CYS A 104 -10.06 -2.02 -6.24
CA CYS A 104 -11.49 -2.29 -6.31
C CYS A 104 -12.12 -1.28 -7.28
N LEU A 105 -12.72 -1.76 -8.37
CA LEU A 105 -13.36 -0.94 -9.39
C LEU A 105 -14.88 -1.08 -9.29
N LYS A 106 -15.61 0.02 -9.52
CA LYS A 106 -17.09 0.07 -9.49
C LYS A 106 -17.63 0.91 -10.64
#